data_AF-A0A1B1UA72-F1
#
_entry.id   AF-A0A1B1UA72-F1
#
_cell.length_a   1.000
_cell.length_b   1.000
_cell.length_c   1.000
_cell.angle_alpha   90.00
_cell.angle_beta   90.00
_cell.angle_gamma   90.00
#
_symmetry.space_group_name_H-M   'P 1'
#
loop_
_entity.id
_entity.type
_entity.pdbx_description
1 polymer ?
#
loop_
_entity_poly.entity_id
_entity_poly.type
_entity_poly.pdbx_seq_one_letter_code
_entity_poly.pdbx_strand_id
1 'polypeptide(L)' 'MSGASMSDQERELHEVNGCLELLFTLRSEFAQWLGEARDGSAREALENVLGHIEALEREYRTRQNELREHQATRS' A
#
# COMPACT_ATOMS: atom_id res chain seq x y z
N MET A 1 6.47 22.95 -25.32
CA MET A 1 6.75 22.30 -24.02
C MET A 1 6.71 20.80 -24.25
N SER A 2 7.86 20.14 -24.35
CA SER A 2 7.89 18.67 -24.40
C SER A 2 7.61 18.17 -23.00
N GLY A 3 6.35 17.80 -22.73
CA GLY A 3 6.06 16.94 -21.58
C GLY A 3 6.77 15.63 -21.83
N ALA A 4 7.86 15.36 -21.12
CA ALA A 4 8.50 14.06 -21.17
C ALA A 4 7.45 13.02 -20.77
N SER A 5 7.12 12.10 -21.67
CA SER A 5 6.26 10.98 -21.33
C SER A 5 7.01 10.13 -20.32
N MET A 6 6.46 9.98 -19.11
CA MET A 6 6.94 9.00 -18.15
C MET A 6 6.98 7.63 -18.82
N SER A 7 8.06 6.87 -18.58
CA SER A 7 8.12 5.47 -18.97
C SER A 7 7.01 4.68 -18.25
N ASP A 8 6.56 3.59 -18.87
CA ASP A 8 5.54 2.73 -18.27
C ASP A 8 5.94 2.24 -16.86
N GLN A 9 7.24 2.01 -16.63
CA GLN A 9 7.77 1.61 -15.32
C GLN A 9 7.71 2.73 -14.28
N GLU A 10 8.01 3.98 -14.67
CA GLU A 10 7.86 5.12 -13.75
C GLU A 10 6.39 5.33 -13.38
N ARG A 11 5.48 5.14 -14.35
CA ARG A 11 4.03 5.20 -14.08
C ARG A 11 3.60 4.11 -13.11
N GLU A 12 4.02 2.88 -13.35
CA GLU A 12 3.70 1.76 -12.47
C GLU A 12 4.24 1.98 -11.05
N LEU A 13 5.48 2.46 -10.91
CA LEU A 13 6.05 2.78 -9.60
C LEU A 13 5.27 3.90 -8.89
N HIS A 14 4.85 4.94 -9.63
CA HIS A 14 4.03 6.01 -9.09
C HIS A 14 2.68 5.49 -8.59
N GLU A 15 2.01 4.63 -9.36
CA GLU A 15 0.75 4.00 -8.97
C GLU A 15 0.92 3.11 -7.72
N VAL A 16 1.97 2.28 -7.68
CA VAL A 16 2.30 1.44 -6.51
C VAL A 16 2.54 2.30 -5.27
N ASN A 17 3.24 3.43 -5.38
CA ASN A 17 3.44 4.34 -4.26
C ASN A 17 2.11 4.91 -3.76
N GLY A 18 1.23 5.36 -4.66
CA GLY A 18 -0.09 5.86 -4.30
C GLY A 18 -0.95 4.80 -3.61
N CYS A 19 -0.90 3.55 -4.09
CA CYS A 19 -1.58 2.43 -3.42
C CYS A 19 -1.04 2.19 -2.00
N LEU A 20 0.27 2.24 -1.81
CA LEU A 20 0.89 2.06 -0.49
C LEU A 20 0.52 3.19 0.49
N GLU A 21 0.42 4.43 0.02
CA GLU A 21 -0.05 5.57 0.84
C GLU A 21 -1.51 5.42 1.26
N LEU A 22 -2.38 4.96 0.35
CA LEU A 22 -3.78 4.68 0.65
C LEU A 22 -3.91 3.55 1.68
N LEU A 23 -3.18 2.44 1.49
CA LEU A 23 -3.19 1.32 2.44
C LEU A 23 -2.70 1.75 3.83
N PHE A 24 -1.67 2.59 3.91
CA PHE A 24 -1.20 3.15 5.17
C PHE A 24 -2.27 3.98 5.88
N THR A 25 -3.00 4.82 5.12
CA THR A 25 -4.10 5.62 5.65
C THR A 25 -5.20 4.73 6.22
N LEU A 26 -5.66 3.74 5.43
CA LEU A 26 -6.69 2.80 5.86
C LEU A 26 -6.24 2.01 7.10
N ARG A 27 -5.02 1.47 7.11
CA ARG A 27 -4.49 0.74 8.27
C ARG A 27 -4.53 1.59 9.54
N SER A 28 -4.19 2.87 9.43
CA SER A 28 -4.19 3.80 10.56
C SER A 28 -5.61 4.08 11.07
N GLU A 29 -6.57 4.31 10.16
CA GLU A 29 -7.97 4.52 10.51
C GLU A 29 -8.59 3.28 11.17
N PHE A 30 -8.41 2.10 10.59
CA PHE A 30 -8.94 0.86 11.16
C PHE A 30 -8.28 0.48 12.49
N ALA A 31 -6.99 0.79 12.68
CA ALA A 31 -6.31 0.59 13.96
C ALA A 31 -6.88 1.51 15.05
N GLN A 32 -7.23 2.75 14.70
CA GLN A 32 -7.92 3.65 15.61
C GLN A 32 -9.30 3.08 16.00
N TRP A 33 -10.10 2.66 15.01
CA TRP A 33 -11.41 2.07 15.27
C TRP A 33 -11.34 0.80 16.11
N LEU A 34 -10.29 -0.02 15.93
CA LEU A 34 -10.04 -1.19 16.76
C LEU A 34 -9.81 -0.82 18.23
N GLY A 35 -9.09 0.28 18.50
CA GLY A 35 -8.89 0.81 19.84
C GLY A 35 -10.17 1.32 20.50
N GLU A 36 -11.16 1.73 19.70
CA GLU A 36 -12.45 2.26 20.14
C GLU A 36 -13.53 1.17 20.27
N ALA A 37 -13.31 -0.01 19.67
CA ALA A 37 -14.26 -1.12 19.64
C ALA A 37 -14.53 -1.67 21.05
N ARG A 38 -15.83 -1.78 21.41
CA ARG A 38 -16.28 -2.24 22.74
C ARG A 38 -16.85 -3.65 22.72
N ASP A 39 -17.24 -4.15 21.56
CA ASP A 39 -17.76 -5.50 21.39
C ASP A 39 -16.72 -6.42 20.74
N GLY A 40 -16.74 -7.70 21.14
CA GLY A 40 -15.75 -8.68 20.67
C GLY A 40 -15.87 -8.98 19.17
N SER A 41 -17.09 -8.94 18.61
CA SER A 41 -17.31 -9.24 17.19
C SER A 41 -16.79 -8.15 16.26
N ALA A 42 -16.95 -6.87 16.60
CA ALA A 42 -16.38 -5.75 15.87
C ALA A 42 -14.87 -5.75 15.98
N ARG A 43 -14.33 -6.11 17.16
CA ARG A 43 -12.88 -6.25 17.35
C ARG A 43 -12.30 -7.31 16.42
N GLU A 44 -12.88 -8.50 16.39
CA GLU A 44 -12.45 -9.60 15.52
C GLU A 44 -12.56 -9.22 14.03
N ALA A 45 -13.65 -8.57 13.63
CA ALA A 45 -13.83 -8.09 12.26
C ALA A 45 -12.74 -7.07 11.87
N LEU A 46 -12.42 -6.12 12.75
CA LEU A 46 -11.39 -5.11 12.52
C LEU A 46 -9.99 -5.72 12.48
N GLU A 47 -9.68 -6.69 13.35
CA GLU A 47 -8.43 -7.45 13.33
C GLU A 47 -8.26 -8.21 12.00
N ASN A 48 -9.33 -8.83 11.48
CA ASN A 48 -9.32 -9.49 10.18
C ASN A 48 -9.07 -8.52 9.02
N VAL A 49 -9.72 -7.35 9.04
CA VAL A 49 -9.53 -6.31 8.02
C VAL A 49 -8.09 -5.78 8.05
N LEU A 50 -7.55 -5.49 9.24
CA LEU A 50 -6.16 -5.06 9.40
C LEU A 50 -5.18 -6.12 8.88
N GLY A 51 -5.41 -7.40 9.20
CA GLY A 51 -4.59 -8.49 8.68
C GLY A 51 -4.62 -8.59 7.15
N HIS A 52 -5.76 -8.31 6.53
CA HIS A 52 -5.87 -8.25 5.07
C HIS A 52 -5.11 -7.05 4.47
N ILE A 53 -5.26 -5.87 5.07
CA ILE A 53 -4.53 -4.65 4.65
C ILE A 53 -3.02 -4.89 4.72
N GLU A 54 -2.52 -5.50 5.80
CA GLU A 54 -1.09 -5.82 5.94
C GLU A 54 -0.60 -6.81 4.87
N ALA A 55 -1.44 -7.78 4.47
CA ALA A 55 -1.10 -8.71 3.39
C ALA A 55 -0.95 -7.97 2.05
N LEU A 56 -1.87 -7.06 1.75
CA LEU A 56 -1.79 -6.22 0.55
C LEU A 56 -0.58 -5.29 0.60
N GLU A 57 -0.31 -4.63 1.73
CA GLU A 57 0.87 -3.79 1.90
C GLU A 57 2.17 -4.55 1.60
N ARG A 58 2.29 -5.80 2.09
CA ARG A 58 3.46 -6.65 1.79
C ARG A 58 3.61 -6.92 0.30
N GLU A 59 2.51 -7.26 -0.38
CA GLU A 59 2.54 -7.50 -1.82
C GLU A 59 2.95 -6.26 -2.62
N TYR A 60 2.38 -5.10 -2.32
CA TYR A 60 2.74 -3.85 -2.99
C TYR A 60 4.18 -3.40 -2.68
N ARG A 61 4.70 -3.68 -1.47
CA ARG A 61 6.12 -3.43 -1.14
C ARG A 61 7.05 -4.34 -1.94
N THR A 62 6.69 -5.61 -2.13
CA THR A 62 7.46 -6.52 -2.99
C THR A 62 7.52 -5.96 -4.43
N ARG A 63 6.38 -5.60 -5.01
CA ARG A 63 6.32 -5.01 -6.36
C ARG A 63 7.11 -3.69 -6.45
N GLN A 64 7.02 -2.82 -5.45
CA GLN A 64 7.80 -1.59 -5.39
C GLN A 64 9.31 -1.85 -5.44
N ASN A 65 9.78 -2.86 -4.69
CA ASN A 65 11.18 -3.22 -4.65
C ASN A 65 11.65 -3.79 -6.00
N GLU A 66 10.89 -4.69 -6.60
CA GLU A 66 11.17 -5.24 -7.94
C GLU A 66 11.27 -4.13 -8.99
N LEU A 67 10.34 -3.17 -8.99
CA LEU A 67 10.37 -2.02 -9.90
C LEU A 67 11.60 -1.13 -9.69
N ARG A 68 11.99 -0.89 -8.44
CA ARG A 68 13.20 -0.11 -8.11
C ARG A 68 14.49 -0.83 -8.53
N GLU A 69 14.56 -2.13 -8.33
CA GLU A 69 15.70 -2.95 -8.77
C GLU A 69 15.85 -2.93 -10.30
N HIS A 70 14.72 -3.02 -11.03
CA HIS A 70 14.72 -2.91 -12.48
C HIS A 70 15.15 -1.52 -12.98
N GLN A 71 14.78 -0.44 -12.30
CA GLN A 71 15.27 0.91 -12.61
C GLN A 71 16.78 1.05 -12.35
N ALA A 72 17.26 0.54 -11.21
CA ALA A 72 18.66 0.59 -10.83
C ALA A 72 19.57 -0.21 -11.79
N THR A 73 19.07 -1.31 -12.36
CA THR A 73 19.83 -2.13 -13.32
C THR A 73 19.91 -1.51 -14.72
N ARG A 74 19.02 -0.56 -15.04
CA ARG A 74 18.97 0.15 -16.34
C ARG A 74 19.64 1.52 -16.32
N SER A 75 20.05 2.01 -15.15
CA SER A 75 20.72 3.30 -14.94
C SER A 75 22.23 3.15 -14.94
#